data_AF-A0A956DCN7-F1
#
_entry.id   AF-A0A956DCN7-F1
#
_cell.length_a   1.000
_cell.length_b   1.000
_cell.length_c   1.000
_cell.angle_alpha   90.00
_cell.angle_beta   90.00
_cell.angle_gamma   90.00
#
_symmetry.space_group_name_H-M   'P 1'
#
loop_
_entity.id
_entity.type
_entity.pdbx_description
1 polymer ?
#
loop_
_entity_poly.entity_id
_entity_poly.type
_entity_poly.pdbx_seq_one_letter_code
_entity_poly.pdbx_strand_id
1 'polypeptide(L)'
;MSVTKQVARGRLGAVLCRVLALLALVVACSPEGDSYVWALPEGFPEPRVPEDNPMSDAKVELGRHLFYDVRLSGNQTQSCASCHFQELAFTDALPVSVGSTGQSTLRGAMSLVNVAYTPTLTWASPVLRHLEQQALVPMF
;
A
#
# COMPACT_ATOMS: atom_id res chain seq x y z
N MET A 1 -27.64 -0.18 59.01
CA MET A 1 -26.40 -0.61 58.31
C MET A 1 -26.75 -1.18 56.92
N SER A 2 -26.94 -0.40 55.85
CA SER A 2 -27.13 -0.99 54.49
C SER A 2 -27.02 -0.07 53.26
N VAL A 3 -26.56 1.18 53.38
CA VAL A 3 -26.56 2.11 52.20
C VAL A 3 -25.18 2.18 51.52
N THR A 4 -24.09 1.95 52.25
CA THR A 4 -22.72 2.09 51.73
C THR A 4 -22.24 0.94 50.84
N LYS A 5 -22.81 -0.27 50.94
CA LYS A 5 -22.41 -1.43 50.13
C LYS A 5 -22.93 -1.38 48.68
N GLN A 6 -24.00 -0.63 48.42
CA GLN A 6 -24.66 -0.59 47.10
C GLN A 6 -23.97 0.36 46.11
N VAL A 7 -23.42 1.47 46.61
CA VAL A 7 -22.68 2.46 45.81
C VAL A 7 -21.32 1.92 45.33
N ALA A 8 -20.65 1.09 46.14
CA ALA A 8 -19.38 0.46 45.78
C ALA A 8 -19.52 -0.57 44.64
N ARG A 9 -20.64 -1.32 44.60
CA ARG A 9 -20.95 -2.27 43.52
C ARG A 9 -21.17 -1.58 42.16
N GLY A 10 -21.83 -0.42 42.14
CA GLY A 10 -22.05 0.36 40.90
C GLY A 10 -20.77 0.98 40.33
N ARG A 11 -19.86 1.44 41.21
CA ARG A 11 -18.56 1.99 40.79
C ARG A 11 -17.60 0.92 40.27
N LEU A 12 -17.58 -0.27 40.89
CA LEU A 12 -16.80 -1.41 40.39
C LEU A 12 -17.27 -1.88 39.01
N GLY A 13 -18.59 -1.95 38.78
CA GLY A 13 -19.15 -2.33 37.47
C GLY A 13 -18.83 -1.34 36.36
N ALA A 14 -18.90 -0.03 36.64
CA ALA A 14 -18.57 1.01 35.66
C ALA A 14 -17.07 1.06 35.33
N VAL A 15 -16.19 0.86 36.32
CA VAL A 15 -14.74 0.79 36.11
C VAL A 15 -14.37 -0.46 35.32
N LEU A 16 -14.95 -1.63 35.66
CA LEU A 16 -14.74 -2.88 34.93
C LEU A 16 -15.20 -2.76 33.47
N CYS A 17 -16.36 -2.14 33.22
CA CYS A 17 -16.87 -1.93 31.87
C CYS A 17 -15.98 -0.98 31.04
N ARG A 18 -15.42 0.06 31.67
CA ARG A 18 -14.46 0.97 31.00
C ARG A 18 -13.13 0.29 30.72
N VAL A 19 -12.61 -0.52 31.64
CA VAL A 19 -11.38 -1.30 31.44
C VAL A 19 -11.58 -2.36 30.35
N LEU A 20 -12.72 -3.05 30.34
CA LEU A 20 -13.05 -4.01 29.28
C LEU A 20 -13.25 -3.33 27.92
N ALA A 21 -13.88 -2.15 27.87
CA ALA A 21 -14.01 -1.38 26.63
C ALA A 21 -12.66 -0.87 26.11
N LEU A 22 -11.77 -0.43 27.00
CA LEU A 22 -10.38 -0.05 26.66
C LEU A 22 -9.57 -1.26 26.19
N LEU A 23 -9.67 -2.42 26.86
CA LEU A 23 -9.02 -3.65 26.42
C LEU A 23 -9.53 -4.11 25.04
N ALA A 24 -10.85 -4.02 24.80
CA ALA A 24 -11.43 -4.34 23.50
C ALA A 24 -10.94 -3.39 22.39
N LEU A 25 -10.76 -2.11 22.70
CA LEU A 25 -10.17 -1.14 21.78
C LEU A 25 -8.71 -1.47 21.43
N VAL A 26 -7.93 -1.94 22.41
CA VAL A 26 -6.52 -2.32 22.23
C VAL A 26 -6.40 -3.62 21.44
N VAL A 27 -7.29 -4.60 21.68
CA VAL A 27 -7.32 -5.87 20.92
C VAL A 27 -7.81 -5.68 19.48
N ALA A 28 -8.79 -4.79 19.24
CA ALA A 28 -9.26 -4.47 17.89
C ALA A 28 -8.21 -3.73 17.03
N CYS A 29 -7.14 -3.21 17.66
CA CYS A 29 -6.05 -2.52 16.99
C CYS A 29 -4.79 -3.40 16.89
N SER A 30 -4.92 -4.72 17.07
CA SER A 30 -3.86 -5.64 16.67
C SER A 30 -3.79 -5.68 15.14
N PRO A 31 -2.64 -5.35 14.52
CA PRO A 31 -2.46 -5.61 13.11
C PRO A 31 -2.51 -7.13 12.96
N GLU A 32 -3.59 -7.65 12.38
CA GLU A 32 -3.61 -8.99 11.81
C GLU A 32 -2.57 -8.97 10.68
N GLY A 33 -1.34 -9.33 11.04
CA GLY A 33 -0.25 -9.57 10.12
C GLY A 33 -0.49 -10.89 9.43
N ASP A 34 -1.54 -10.96 8.62
CA ASP A 34 -1.75 -12.08 7.72
C ASP A 34 -0.62 -12.05 6.69
N SER A 35 0.24 -13.07 6.73
CA SER A 35 1.31 -13.25 5.76
C SER A 35 0.73 -13.44 4.37
N TYR A 36 1.17 -12.64 3.40
CA TYR A 36 0.73 -12.79 2.01
C TYR A 36 1.18 -14.13 1.42
N VAL A 37 0.26 -14.82 0.74
CA VAL A 37 0.54 -16.10 0.07
C VAL A 37 0.82 -15.87 -1.41
N TRP A 38 2.05 -16.18 -1.83
CA TRP A 38 2.47 -16.07 -3.21
C TRP A 38 1.91 -17.23 -4.07
N ALA A 39 1.07 -16.92 -5.05
CA ALA A 39 0.59 -17.88 -6.05
C ALA A 39 1.59 -18.03 -7.22
N LEU A 40 2.80 -18.50 -6.92
CA LEU A 40 3.88 -18.62 -7.91
C LEU A 40 3.93 -20.03 -8.54
N PRO A 41 4.32 -20.14 -9.82
CA PRO A 41 4.61 -21.43 -10.43
C PRO A 41 5.74 -22.17 -9.71
N GLU A 42 5.74 -23.50 -9.81
CA GLU A 42 6.82 -24.32 -9.26
C GLU A 42 8.19 -23.92 -9.82
N GLY A 43 9.17 -23.72 -8.93
CA GLY A 43 10.52 -23.30 -9.30
C GLY A 43 10.70 -21.81 -9.57
N PHE A 44 9.64 -20.99 -9.50
CA PHE A 44 9.75 -19.54 -9.63
C PHE A 44 10.18 -18.90 -8.29
N PRO A 45 11.15 -17.98 -8.27
CA PRO A 45 11.65 -17.40 -7.03
C PRO A 45 10.63 -16.45 -6.40
N GLU A 46 10.54 -16.45 -5.07
CA GLU A 46 9.78 -15.43 -4.36
C GLU A 46 10.40 -14.02 -4.57
N PRO A 47 9.59 -12.98 -4.72
CA PRO A 47 10.08 -11.61 -4.76
C PRO A 47 10.86 -11.22 -3.51
N ARG A 48 11.81 -10.29 -3.68
CA ARG A 48 12.52 -9.69 -2.54
C ARG A 48 11.60 -8.72 -1.81
N VAL A 49 11.10 -9.13 -0.64
CA VAL A 49 10.31 -8.28 0.26
C VAL A 49 11.22 -7.64 1.33
N PRO A 50 11.20 -6.31 1.51
CA PRO A 50 11.93 -5.66 2.60
C PRO A 50 11.41 -6.08 3.99
N GLU A 51 12.31 -6.29 4.95
CA GLU A 51 11.96 -6.70 6.32
C GLU A 51 11.09 -5.66 7.05
N ASP A 52 11.29 -4.38 6.75
CA ASP A 52 10.54 -3.24 7.28
C ASP A 52 9.22 -2.98 6.53
N ASN A 53 8.99 -3.65 5.41
CA ASN A 53 7.77 -3.57 4.62
C ASN A 53 7.22 -4.96 4.25
N PRO A 54 6.84 -5.80 5.24
CA PRO A 54 6.34 -7.13 4.98
C PRO A 54 5.01 -7.07 4.22
N MET A 55 4.79 -8.08 3.37
CA MET A 55 3.57 -8.23 2.57
C MET A 55 2.40 -8.75 3.43
N SER A 56 1.20 -8.27 3.11
CA SER A 56 -0.08 -8.78 3.63
C SER A 56 -1.17 -8.55 2.59
N ASP A 57 -2.26 -9.31 2.68
CA ASP A 57 -3.41 -9.13 1.77
C ASP A 57 -3.98 -7.71 1.86
N ALA A 58 -4.07 -7.14 3.07
CA ALA A 58 -4.52 -5.77 3.29
C ALA A 58 -3.63 -4.73 2.58
N LYS A 59 -2.30 -4.93 2.56
CA LYS A 59 -1.37 -4.07 1.82
C LYS A 59 -1.50 -4.21 0.32
N VAL A 60 -1.73 -5.43 -0.18
CA VAL A 60 -1.96 -5.66 -1.62
C VAL A 60 -3.22 -4.97 -2.07
N GLU A 61 -4.32 -5.09 -1.32
CA GLU A 61 -5.56 -4.39 -1.63
C GLU A 61 -5.43 -2.87 -1.54
N LEU A 62 -4.75 -2.36 -0.51
CA LEU A 62 -4.46 -0.92 -0.42
C LEU A 62 -3.60 -0.45 -1.60
N GLY A 63 -2.54 -1.16 -1.95
CA GLY A 63 -1.67 -0.85 -3.08
C GLY A 63 -2.44 -0.84 -4.39
N ARG A 64 -3.32 -1.82 -4.60
CA ARG A 64 -4.24 -1.87 -5.75
C ARG A 64 -5.13 -0.62 -5.77
N HIS A 65 -5.72 -0.22 -4.65
CA HIS A 65 -6.53 1.00 -4.60
C HIS A 65 -5.72 2.25 -4.96
N LEU A 66 -4.52 2.40 -4.40
CA LEU A 66 -3.64 3.55 -4.67
C LEU A 66 -3.17 3.60 -6.12
N PHE A 67 -2.94 2.45 -6.76
CA PHE A 67 -2.50 2.36 -8.16
C PHE A 67 -3.47 3.06 -9.14
N TYR A 68 -4.76 3.10 -8.81
CA TYR A 68 -5.81 3.75 -9.61
C TYR A 68 -6.28 5.10 -9.03
N ASP A 69 -5.69 5.59 -7.94
CA ASP A 69 -6.14 6.81 -7.28
C ASP A 69 -5.51 8.05 -7.93
N VAL A 70 -6.34 8.83 -8.64
CA VAL A 70 -5.88 10.05 -9.30
C VAL A 70 -5.46 11.14 -8.32
N ARG A 71 -5.91 11.09 -7.06
CA ARG A 71 -5.58 12.11 -6.04
C ARG A 71 -4.09 12.15 -5.69
N LEU A 72 -3.32 11.14 -6.13
CA LEU A 72 -1.89 11.08 -5.95
C LEU A 72 -1.11 11.95 -6.95
N SER A 73 -1.70 12.37 -8.09
CA SER A 73 -1.04 13.36 -8.95
C SER A 73 -1.24 14.78 -8.43
N GLY A 74 -0.27 15.65 -8.69
CA GLY A 74 -0.29 17.03 -8.19
C GLY A 74 -1.52 17.84 -8.61
N ASN A 75 -2.13 17.48 -9.75
CA ASN A 75 -3.34 18.10 -10.30
C ASN A 75 -4.58 17.19 -10.26
N GLN A 76 -4.48 16.01 -9.66
CA GLN A 76 -5.56 15.04 -9.49
C GLN A 76 -6.19 14.50 -10.78
N THR A 77 -5.45 14.48 -11.90
CA THR A 77 -5.95 14.00 -13.20
C THR A 77 -5.37 12.65 -13.63
N GLN A 78 -4.29 12.18 -13.00
CA GLN A 78 -3.62 10.93 -13.38
C GLN A 78 -3.31 10.04 -12.18
N SER A 79 -3.26 8.74 -12.41
CA SER A 79 -2.82 7.72 -11.45
C SER A 79 -1.68 6.88 -12.07
N CYS A 80 -1.16 5.90 -11.35
CA CYS A 80 -0.19 4.95 -11.92
C CYS A 80 -0.78 4.22 -13.14
N ALA A 81 -2.08 3.87 -13.05
CA ALA A 81 -2.82 3.21 -14.13
C ALA A 81 -3.03 4.08 -15.37
N SER A 82 -2.78 5.39 -15.31
CA SER A 82 -2.89 6.28 -16.48
C SER A 82 -1.76 6.10 -17.49
N CYS A 83 -0.62 5.52 -17.08
CA CYS A 83 0.52 5.22 -17.97
C CYS A 83 0.91 3.72 -17.97
N HIS A 84 0.36 2.92 -17.06
CA HIS A 84 0.71 1.51 -16.91
C HIS A 84 -0.52 0.62 -17.14
N PHE A 85 -0.93 0.49 -18.40
CA PHE A 85 -2.14 -0.24 -18.79
C PHE A 85 -1.92 -1.75 -18.75
N GLN A 86 -2.74 -2.48 -17.99
CA GLN A 86 -2.56 -3.91 -17.74
C GLN A 86 -2.55 -4.72 -19.03
N GLU A 87 -3.44 -4.39 -19.96
CA GLU A 87 -3.59 -5.02 -21.27
C GLU A 87 -2.39 -4.79 -22.21
N LEU A 88 -1.56 -3.78 -21.93
CA LEU A 88 -0.33 -3.47 -22.67
C LEU A 88 0.92 -3.82 -21.86
N ALA A 89 0.85 -4.90 -21.07
CA ALA A 89 1.92 -5.33 -20.19
C ALA A 89 2.37 -4.21 -19.23
N PHE A 90 1.41 -3.45 -18.69
CA PHE A 90 1.65 -2.30 -17.82
C PHE A 90 2.54 -1.23 -18.44
N THR A 91 2.40 -0.99 -19.74
CA THR A 91 2.97 0.18 -20.44
C THR A 91 1.84 1.06 -20.98
N ASP A 92 2.18 2.22 -21.53
CA ASP A 92 1.25 3.07 -22.28
C ASP A 92 1.35 2.85 -23.80
N ALA A 93 2.23 1.95 -24.25
CA ALA A 93 2.58 1.71 -25.65
C ALA A 93 2.99 2.98 -26.43
N LEU A 94 3.52 3.99 -25.73
CA LEU A 94 4.02 5.22 -26.35
C LEU A 94 5.55 5.28 -26.31
N PRO A 95 6.19 5.89 -27.32
CA PRO A 95 7.64 6.13 -27.27
C PRO A 95 8.01 7.11 -26.14
N VAL A 96 7.12 8.06 -25.85
CA VAL A 96 7.18 9.00 -24.73
C VAL A 96 5.77 9.17 -24.15
N SER A 97 5.67 9.15 -22.82
CA SER A 97 4.39 9.31 -22.12
C SER A 97 3.91 10.75 -22.14
N VAL A 98 2.64 10.96 -21.82
CA VAL A 98 2.06 12.29 -21.57
C VAL A 98 1.85 12.46 -20.06
N GLY A 99 2.48 13.49 -19.50
CA GLY A 99 2.33 13.85 -18.08
C GLY A 99 0.98 14.46 -17.76
N SER A 100 0.69 14.64 -16.48
CA SER A 100 -0.61 15.11 -15.99
C SER A 100 -0.92 16.55 -16.42
N THR A 101 0.13 17.34 -16.71
CA THR A 101 0.07 18.68 -17.32
C THR A 101 -0.17 18.68 -18.83
N GLY A 102 -0.30 17.50 -19.47
CA GLY A 102 -0.45 17.36 -20.93
C GLY A 102 0.86 17.52 -21.72
N GLN A 103 1.99 17.73 -21.03
CA GLN A 103 3.31 17.79 -21.67
C GLN A 103 3.90 16.39 -21.84
N SER A 104 4.65 16.16 -22.91
CA SER A 104 5.39 14.90 -23.08
C SER A 104 6.48 14.77 -22.03
N THR A 105 6.66 13.56 -21.50
CA THR A 105 7.79 13.21 -20.65
C THR A 105 9.04 12.99 -21.50
N LEU A 106 10.19 12.80 -20.84
CA LEU A 106 11.45 12.50 -21.53
C LEU A 106 11.55 11.05 -22.05
N ARG A 107 10.73 10.13 -21.55
CA ARG A 107 10.81 8.68 -21.79
C ARG A 107 9.43 8.03 -21.65
N GLY A 108 9.15 6.99 -22.43
CA GLY A 108 7.96 6.16 -22.27
C GLY A 108 7.96 5.38 -20.95
N ALA A 109 6.76 4.98 -20.51
CA ALA A 109 6.56 4.19 -19.31
C ALA A 109 7.22 2.81 -19.46
N MET A 110 8.05 2.42 -18.48
CA MET A 110 8.58 1.05 -18.42
C MET A 110 7.44 0.07 -18.10
N SER A 111 7.55 -1.16 -18.60
CA SER A 111 6.64 -2.23 -18.17
C SER A 111 6.79 -2.49 -16.68
N LEU A 112 5.67 -2.73 -15.99
CA LEU A 112 5.66 -3.21 -14.60
C LEU A 112 5.54 -4.73 -14.48
N VAL A 113 5.51 -5.45 -15.60
CA VAL A 113 5.49 -6.92 -15.57
C VAL A 113 6.78 -7.40 -14.91
N ASN A 114 6.64 -8.24 -13.88
CA ASN A 114 7.76 -8.79 -13.12
C ASN A 114 8.67 -7.72 -12.49
N VAL A 115 8.14 -6.52 -12.22
CA VAL A 115 8.93 -5.39 -11.68
C VAL A 115 9.65 -5.76 -10.37
N ALA A 116 9.08 -6.67 -9.58
CA ALA A 116 9.66 -7.15 -8.33
C ALA A 116 11.01 -7.89 -8.49
N TYR A 117 11.35 -8.30 -9.72
CA TYR A 117 12.61 -8.97 -10.06
C TYR A 117 13.56 -8.07 -10.86
N THR A 118 13.17 -6.82 -11.13
CA THR A 118 13.94 -5.90 -11.98
C THR A 118 15.01 -5.19 -11.13
N PRO A 119 16.29 -5.12 -11.57
CA PRO A 119 17.36 -4.52 -10.78
C PRO A 119 17.32 -2.99 -10.70
N THR A 120 16.59 -2.33 -11.62
CA THR A 120 16.47 -0.86 -11.73
C THR A 120 15.06 -0.47 -12.16
N LEU A 121 14.48 0.53 -11.52
CA LEU A 121 13.05 0.87 -11.70
C LEU A 121 12.79 2.02 -12.68
N THR A 122 13.83 2.61 -13.27
CA THR A 122 13.68 3.72 -14.21
C THR A 122 14.72 3.65 -15.33
N TRP A 123 14.43 4.32 -16.44
CA TRP A 123 15.39 4.53 -17.52
C TRP A 123 16.57 5.43 -17.14
N ALA A 124 16.35 6.37 -16.22
CA ALA A 124 17.25 7.49 -15.99
C ALA A 124 18.22 7.26 -14.83
N SER A 125 17.86 6.40 -13.88
CA SER A 125 18.59 6.25 -12.62
C SER A 125 18.80 4.77 -12.28
N PRO A 126 20.06 4.28 -12.33
CA PRO A 126 20.40 2.91 -11.93
C PRO A 126 20.43 2.72 -10.40
N VAL A 127 20.26 3.81 -9.63
CA VAL A 127 20.26 3.78 -8.16
C VAL A 127 18.85 3.63 -7.57
N LEU A 128 17.80 3.87 -8.33
CA LEU A 128 16.42 3.60 -7.91
C LEU A 128 16.11 2.11 -8.05
N ARG A 129 16.20 1.40 -6.92
CA ARG A 129 16.08 -0.08 -6.83
C ARG A 129 14.97 -0.55 -5.90
N HIS A 130 14.27 0.37 -5.24
CA HIS A 130 13.18 0.08 -4.30
C HIS A 130 11.88 0.73 -4.78
N LEU A 131 10.79 -0.04 -4.78
CA LEU A 131 9.48 0.41 -5.25
C LEU A 131 8.96 1.57 -4.40
N GLU A 132 9.23 1.55 -3.10
CA GLU A 132 8.87 2.59 -2.14
C GLU A 132 9.54 3.92 -2.48
N GLN A 133 10.78 3.90 -2.96
CA GLN A 133 11.47 5.11 -3.40
C GLN A 133 10.90 5.63 -4.72
N GLN A 134 10.59 4.72 -5.65
CA GLN A 134 9.99 5.09 -6.93
C GLN A 134 8.59 5.72 -6.74
N ALA A 135 7.81 5.22 -5.78
CA ALA A 135 6.47 5.74 -5.47
C ALA A 135 6.49 7.17 -4.90
N LEU A 136 7.64 7.65 -4.39
CA LEU A 136 7.81 9.01 -3.90
C LEU A 136 8.16 10.02 -5.02
N VAL A 137 8.44 9.53 -6.24
CA VAL A 137 8.68 10.40 -7.39
C VAL A 137 7.33 11.00 -7.81
N PRO A 138 7.18 12.34 -7.79
CA PRO A 138 5.88 12.94 -8.05
C PRO A 138 5.36 12.69 -9.47
N MET A 139 4.04 12.52 -9.59
CA MET A 139 3.33 12.47 -10.87
C MET A 139 2.87 13.88 -11.25
N PHE A 140 3.51 14.46 -12.27
CA PHE A 140 3.16 15.76 -12.88
C PHE A 140 2.78 15.59 -14.34
#